data_AF-A0A1W9SLB9-F1
#
_entry.id   AF-A0A1W9SLB9-F1
#
_cell.length_a   1.000
_cell.length_b   1.000
_cell.length_c   1.000
_cell.angle_alpha   90.00
_cell.angle_beta   90.00
_cell.angle_gamma   90.00
#
_symmetry.space_group_name_H-M   'P 1'
#
loop_
_entity.id
_entity.type
_entity.pdbx_description
1 polymer ?
#
loop_
_entity_poly.entity_id
_entity_poly.type
_entity_poly.pdbx_seq_one_letter_code
_entity_poly.pdbx_strand_id
1 'polypeptide(L)' 'MYKKGEFLQSLEIIKKAILHGGDKRAVILEHYGDILYKLNEKTKALEFWKKAMEKGKGSEFLEKKIKMKKL' A
#
# COMPACT_ATOMS: atom_id res chain seq x y z
N MET A 1 -23.08 -2.65 0.05
CA MET A 1 -22.26 -2.68 -1.20
C MET A 1 -21.38 -1.44 -1.40
N TYR A 2 -21.18 -0.56 -0.41
CA TYR A 2 -20.49 0.73 -0.59
C TYR A 2 -18.95 0.68 -0.64
N LYS A 3 -18.32 -0.30 0.00
CA LYS A 3 -16.87 -0.26 0.22
C LYS A 3 -16.02 -0.48 -1.05
N LYS A 4 -16.49 -1.28 -2.03
CA LYS A 4 -15.69 -1.58 -3.23
C LYS A 4 -15.50 -0.38 -4.16
N GLY A 5 -16.51 0.49 -4.29
CA GLY A 5 -16.44 1.66 -5.17
C GLY A 5 -15.41 2.69 -4.70
N GLU A 6 -15.38 2.97 -3.40
CA GLU A 6 -14.46 3.95 -2.80
C GLU A 6 -12.99 3.50 -2.84
N PHE A 7 -12.75 2.19 -2.68
CA PHE A 7 -11.39 1.66 -2.77
C PHE A 7 -10.82 1.71 -4.19
N LEU A 8 -11.67 1.58 -5.22
CA LEU A 8 -11.23 1.75 -6.62
C LEU A 8 -10.83 3.20 -6.91
N GLN A 9 -11.57 4.18 -6.40
CA GLN A 9 -11.19 5.59 -6.50
C GLN A 9 -9.89 5.88 -5.75
N SER A 10 -9.75 5.36 -4.52
CA SER A 10 -8.50 5.45 -3.76
C SER A 10 -7.31 4.83 -4.50
N LEU A 11 -7.53 3.70 -5.19
CA LEU A 11 -6.53 3.04 -6.02
C LEU A 11 -6.10 3.92 -7.20
N GLU A 12 -7.02 4.67 -7.80
CA GLU A 12 -6.71 5.56 -8.92
C GLU A 12 -5.89 6.78 -8.45
N ILE A 13 -6.26 7.37 -7.31
CA ILE A 13 -5.57 8.52 -6.72
C ILE A 13 -4.13 8.15 -6.36
N ILE A 14 -3.93 7.02 -5.67
CA ILE A 14 -2.60 6.59 -5.24
C ILE A 14 -1.74 6.18 -6.45
N LYS A 15 -2.34 5.61 -7.51
CA LYS A 15 -1.63 5.35 -8.78
C LYS A 15 -1.15 6.63 -9.44
N LYS A 16 -1.98 7.68 -9.48
CA LYS A 16 -1.56 9.01 -9.98
C LYS A 16 -0.41 9.55 -9.12
N ALA A 17 -0.51 9.45 -7.79
CA ALA A 17 0.56 9.88 -6.90
C ALA A 17 1.88 9.14 -7.17
N ILE A 18 1.83 7.81 -7.37
CA ILE A 18 2.98 6.99 -7.76
C ILE A 18 3.56 7.46 -9.10
N LEU A 19 2.71 7.71 -10.10
CA LEU A 19 3.13 8.19 -11.43
C LEU A 19 3.86 9.54 -11.37
N HIS A 20 3.45 10.43 -10.47
CA HIS A 20 4.08 11.73 -10.25
C HIS A 20 5.30 11.69 -9.32
N GLY A 21 5.93 10.52 -9.14
CA GLY A 21 7.14 10.35 -8.33
C GLY A 21 6.87 10.03 -6.86
N GLY A 22 5.64 9.63 -6.52
CA GLY A 22 5.28 9.15 -5.19
C GLY A 22 5.87 7.78 -4.86
N ASP A 23 6.30 7.02 -5.86
CA ASP A 23 7.05 5.76 -5.73
C ASP A 23 8.39 5.93 -4.99
N LYS A 24 8.91 7.16 -4.94
CA LYS A 24 10.11 7.53 -4.18
C LYS A 24 9.86 7.64 -2.67
N ARG A 25 8.59 7.63 -2.23
CA ARG A 25 8.22 7.78 -0.82
C ARG A 25 7.67 6.46 -0.28
N ALA A 26 8.34 5.89 0.71
CA ALA A 26 7.91 4.67 1.38
C ALA A 26 6.46 4.77 1.91
N VAL A 27 6.04 5.95 2.39
CA VAL A 27 4.66 6.20 2.88
C VAL A 27 3.59 6.03 1.80
N ILE A 28 3.86 6.44 0.55
CA ILE A 28 2.90 6.32 -0.56
C ILE A 28 2.78 4.85 -0.98
N LEU A 29 3.90 4.14 -1.05
CA LEU A 29 3.93 2.70 -1.30
C LEU A 29 3.22 1.92 -0.18
N GLU A 30 3.33 2.37 1.08
CA GLU A 30 2.60 1.81 2.21
C GLU A 30 1.09 1.98 2.08
N HIS A 31 0.62 3.21 1.80
CA HIS A 31 -0.81 3.47 1.59
C HIS A 31 -1.37 2.70 0.41
N TYR A 32 -0.58 2.52 -0.66
CA TYR A 32 -0.98 1.68 -1.77
C TYR A 32 -1.19 0.23 -1.35
N GLY A 33 -0.27 -0.32 -0.54
CA GLY A 33 -0.42 -1.64 0.06
C GLY A 33 -1.65 -1.75 0.97
N ASP A 34 -1.97 -0.71 1.76
CA ASP A 34 -3.16 -0.69 2.61
C ASP A 34 -4.46 -0.72 1.78
N ILE A 35 -4.55 0.07 0.69
CA ILE A 35 -5.70 0.10 -0.22
C ILE A 35 -5.88 -1.27 -0.89
N LEU A 36 -4.80 -1.85 -1.41
CA LEU A 36 -4.81 -3.20 -1.98
C LEU A 36 -5.25 -4.23 -0.94
N TYR A 37 -4.82 -4.09 0.31
CA TYR A 37 -5.24 -4.99 1.36
C TYR A 37 -6.76 -4.93 1.60
N LYS A 38 -7.34 -3.73 1.63
CA LYS A 38 -8.79 -3.52 1.77
C LYS A 38 -9.58 -4.03 0.56
N LEU A 39 -8.96 -4.06 -0.62
CA LEU A 39 -9.50 -4.66 -1.84
C LEU A 39 -9.41 -6.20 -1.88
N ASN A 40 -8.96 -6.83 -0.79
CA ASN A 40 -8.70 -8.26 -0.71
C ASN A 40 -7.50 -8.73 -1.57
N GLU A 41 -6.74 -7.79 -2.15
CA GLU A 41 -5.52 -8.03 -2.93
C GLU A 41 -4.30 -8.17 -2.01
N LYS A 42 -4.37 -9.14 -1.09
CA LYS A 42 -3.40 -9.34 -0.01
C LYS A 42 -1.97 -9.57 -0.50
N THR A 43 -1.81 -10.26 -1.63
CA THR A 43 -0.53 -10.62 -2.23
C THR A 43 0.18 -9.38 -2.77
N LYS A 44 -0.53 -8.55 -3.56
CA LYS A 44 0.00 -7.28 -4.07
C LYS A 44 0.29 -6.31 -2.92
N ALA A 45 -0.58 -6.25 -1.91
CA ALA A 45 -0.35 -5.42 -0.74
C ALA A 45 1.00 -5.71 -0.06
N LEU A 46 1.34 -6.99 0.13
CA LEU A 46 2.61 -7.41 0.70
C LEU A 46 3.80 -7.03 -0.18
N GLU A 47 3.67 -7.15 -1.50
CA GLU A 47 4.71 -6.74 -2.44
C GLU A 47 5.02 -5.24 -2.32
N PHE A 48 3.98 -4.40 -2.27
CA PHE A 48 4.15 -2.95 -2.12
C PHE A 48 4.66 -2.54 -0.74
N TRP A 49 4.24 -3.23 0.33
CA TRP A 49 4.82 -3.01 1.65
C TRP A 49 6.31 -3.38 1.72
N LYS A 50 6.73 -4.45 1.04
CA LYS A 50 8.16 -4.78 0.92
C LYS A 50 8.92 -3.72 0.13
N LYS A 51 8.39 -3.28 -1.02
CA LYS A 51 8.97 -2.18 -1.80
C LYS A 51 9.08 -0.88 -0.98
N ALA A 52 8.05 -0.59 -0.17
CA ALA A 52 8.06 0.55 0.73
C ALA A 52 9.22 0.46 1.74
N MET A 53 9.46 -0.72 2.32
CA MET A 53 10.61 -0.95 3.21
C MET A 53 11.96 -0.80 2.51
N GLU A 54 12.08 -1.28 1.28
CA GLU A 54 13.34 -1.17 0.51
C GLU A 54 13.66 0.28 0.14
N LYS A 55 12.63 1.12 -0.08
CA LYS A 55 12.81 2.54 -0.38
C LYS A 55 13.13 3.39 0.85
N GLY A 56 12.88 2.88 2.04
CA GLY A 56 13.23 3.54 3.31
C GLY A 56 12.33 3.07 4.45
N LYS A 57 12.44 3.73 5.61
CA LYS A 57 11.44 3.54 6.65
C LYS A 57 10.13 4.20 6.20
N GLY A 58 9.13 3.37 5.88
CA GLY A 58 7.72 3.79 5.90
C GLY A 58 7.30 4.16 7.33
N SER A 59 6.06 3.87 7.71
CA SER A 59 5.72 3.97 9.13
C SER A 59 6.45 2.90 9.95
N GLU A 60 6.66 3.16 11.25
CA GLU A 60 7.16 2.15 12.19
C GLU A 60 6.23 0.93 12.29
N PHE A 61 5.00 1.05 11.80
CA PHE A 61 4.01 0.00 11.74
C PHE A 61 4.11 -0.85 10.47
N LEU A 62 4.83 -0.41 9.44
CA LEU A 62 4.96 -1.14 8.17
C LEU A 62 5.56 -2.53 8.37
N GLU A 63 6.65 -2.63 9.14
CA GLU A 63 7.28 -3.92 9.46
C GLU A 63 6.32 -4.82 10.26
N LYS A 64 5.61 -4.25 11.24
CA LYS A 64 4.58 -4.97 12.01
C LYS A 64 3.46 -5.47 11.11
N LYS A 65 2.98 -4.67 10.15
CA LYS A 65 1.92 -5.05 9.20
C LYS A 65 2.34 -6.24 8.34
N ILE A 66 3.56 -6.22 7.80
CA ILE A 66 4.09 -7.33 6.99
C ILE A 66 4.23 -8.59 7.85
N LYS A 67 4.74 -8.46 9.07
CA LYS A 67 4.96 -9.59 9.99
C LYS A 67 3.65 -10.20 10.49
N MET A 68 2.66 -9.38 10.87
CA MET A 68 1.33 -9.85 11.30
C MET A 68 0.58 -10.60 10.20
N LYS A 69 0.83 -10.24 8.94
CA LYS A 69 0.22 -10.89 7.77
C LYS A 69 0.83 -12.21 7.36
N LYS A 70 2.01 -12.51 7.89
CA LYS A 70 2.72 -13.76 7.67
C LYS A 70 2.36 -14.81 8.74
N LEU A 71 1.49 -14.48 9.69
CA LEU A 71 0.91 -15.38 10.69
C LEU A 71 -0.44 -15.93 10.22
#